data_AF-A0A7C5MIJ1-F1
#
_entry.id   AF-A0A7C5MIJ1-F1
#
_cell.length_a   1.000
_cell.length_b   1.000
_cell.length_c   1.000
_cell.angle_alpha   90.00
_cell.angle_beta   90.00
_cell.angle_gamma   90.00
#
_symmetry.space_group_name_H-M   'P 1'
#
loop_
_entity.id
_entity.type
_entity.pdbx_description
1 polymer ?
#
loop_
_entity_poly.entity_id
_entity_poly.type
_entity_poly.pdbx_seq_one_letter_code
_entity_poly.pdbx_strand_id
1 'polypeptide(L)'
;MLFDPNAFLDATVTGAMSTRTPVIPDGEYVAGIAGVRVRTVPREDGTQAVILDVTWRISDSPTLSDRSLANVPVRQSIFLDLTPEGTLDLSPGKNIRLGRLREAVRQNEPGRPWSPRMLEGQVARIRVTHRVDPETGDIYNDVAQVNAV
;
A
#
# COMPACT_ATOMS: atom_id res chain seq x y z
N MET A 1 -14.45 27.28 -14.00
CA MET A 1 -13.11 27.82 -13.73
C MET A 1 -12.21 27.48 -14.90
N LEU A 2 -11.55 28.45 -15.50
CA LEU A 2 -10.57 28.24 -16.57
C LEU A 2 -9.18 28.34 -15.95
N PHE A 3 -8.47 27.21 -15.86
CA PHE A 3 -7.06 27.17 -15.46
C PHE A 3 -6.21 27.53 -16.68
N ASP A 4 -5.35 28.55 -16.57
CA ASP A 4 -4.39 28.94 -17.61
C ASP A 4 -2.99 28.44 -17.21
N PRO A 5 -2.44 27.42 -17.90
CA PRO A 5 -1.11 26.90 -17.62
C PRO A 5 0.01 27.92 -17.76
N ASN A 6 -0.10 28.87 -18.70
CA ASN A 6 0.96 29.84 -18.95
C ASN A 6 1.03 30.86 -17.81
N ALA A 7 -0.13 31.36 -17.36
CA ALA A 7 -0.20 32.27 -16.22
C ALA A 7 0.26 31.61 -14.90
N PHE A 8 0.09 30.29 -14.76
CA PHE A 8 0.57 29.55 -13.59
C PHE A 8 2.11 29.46 -13.56
N LEU A 9 2.78 29.34 -14.71
CA LEU A 9 4.24 29.30 -14.77
C LEU A 9 4.89 30.61 -14.32
N ASP A 10 4.23 31.74 -14.58
CA ASP A 10 4.67 33.08 -14.18
C ASP A 10 4.27 33.43 -12.73
N ALA A 11 3.48 32.59 -12.06
CA ALA A 11 2.98 32.84 -10.72
C ALA A 11 4.10 32.69 -9.67
N THR A 12 4.30 33.73 -8.86
CA THR A 12 5.22 33.67 -7.72
C THR A 12 4.52 33.08 -6.51
N VAL A 13 5.17 32.11 -5.86
CA VAL A 13 4.67 31.49 -4.64
C VAL A 13 5.58 31.87 -3.48
N THR A 14 5.00 32.47 -2.44
CA THR A 14 5.70 32.77 -1.19
C THR A 14 5.30 31.73 -0.15
N GLY A 15 6.17 30.75 0.09
CA GLY A 15 5.95 29.70 1.07
C GLY A 15 6.87 28.50 0.84
N ALA A 16 7.14 27.74 1.90
CA ALA A 16 7.83 26.47 1.79
C ALA A 16 6.83 25.37 1.43
N MET A 17 7.21 24.50 0.48
CA MET A 17 6.45 23.28 0.19
C MET A 17 6.85 22.18 1.17
N SER A 18 5.91 21.29 1.52
CA SER A 18 6.27 20.11 2.30
C SER A 18 7.23 19.23 1.50
N THR A 19 8.34 18.85 2.10
CA THR A 19 9.32 17.91 1.52
C THR A 19 9.09 16.48 2.00
N ARG A 20 8.16 16.25 2.93
CA ARG A 20 7.90 14.95 3.54
C ARG A 20 6.42 14.60 3.51
N THR A 21 6.16 13.29 3.45
CA THR A 21 4.80 12.77 3.61
C THR A 21 4.39 12.90 5.08
N PRO A 22 3.16 13.35 5.38
CA PRO A 22 2.67 13.35 6.75
C PRO A 22 2.71 11.94 7.36
N VAL A 23 3.11 11.87 8.62
CA VAL A 23 3.22 10.60 9.34
C VAL A 23 1.90 10.31 10.04
N ILE A 24 1.32 9.14 9.77
CA ILE A 24 0.15 8.64 10.49
C ILE A 24 0.66 7.99 11.79
N PRO A 25 0.06 8.25 12.95
CA PRO A 25 0.49 7.60 14.20
C PRO A 25 0.50 6.06 14.09
N ASP A 26 1.39 5.40 14.81
CA ASP A 26 1.35 3.93 14.92
C ASP A 26 0.03 3.52 15.57
N GLY A 27 -0.62 2.49 15.03
CA GLY A 27 -1.89 2.02 15.55
C GLY A 27 -2.69 1.18 14.56
N GLU A 28 -3.88 0.79 14.98
CA GLU A 28 -4.83 0.05 14.16
C GLU A 28 -5.90 0.98 13.58
N TYR A 29 -6.17 0.82 12.29
CA TYR A 29 -7.08 1.67 11.53
C TYR A 29 -7.92 0.83 10.56
N VAL A 30 -9.16 1.26 10.32
CA VAL A 30 -9.97 0.74 9.23
C VAL A 30 -9.57 1.46 7.94
N ALA A 31 -9.11 0.71 6.95
CA ALA A 31 -8.60 1.27 5.71
C ALA A 31 -9.13 0.52 4.49
N GLY A 32 -9.32 1.27 3.41
CA GLY A 32 -9.69 0.77 2.10
C GLY A 32 -8.46 0.66 1.19
N ILE A 33 -8.43 -0.36 0.35
CA ILE A 33 -7.40 -0.54 -0.68
C ILE A 33 -7.69 0.43 -1.83
N ALA A 34 -6.84 1.45 -1.96
CA ALA A 34 -6.97 2.51 -2.96
C ALA A 34 -6.31 2.16 -4.30
N GLY A 35 -5.40 1.18 -4.33
CA GLY A 35 -4.79 0.74 -5.57
C GLY A 35 -3.82 -0.41 -5.37
N VAL A 36 -3.65 -1.21 -6.43
CA VAL A 36 -2.75 -2.35 -6.45
C VAL A 36 -1.81 -2.26 -7.65
N ARG A 37 -0.52 -2.45 -7.43
CA ARG A 37 0.51 -2.43 -8.47
C ARG A 37 1.45 -3.62 -8.33
N VAL A 38 1.93 -4.11 -9.46
CA VAL A 38 2.98 -5.13 -9.50
C VAL A 38 4.25 -4.48 -10.02
N ARG A 39 5.38 -4.75 -9.36
CA ARG A 39 6.70 -4.36 -9.81
C ARG A 39 7.67 -5.52 -9.71
N THR A 40 8.71 -5.48 -10.51
CA THR A 40 9.85 -6.39 -10.39
C THR A 40 11.03 -5.67 -9.77
N VAL A 41 11.81 -6.37 -8.97
CA VAL A 41 13.09 -5.89 -8.44
C VAL A 41 14.17 -6.90 -8.74
N PRO A 42 15.37 -6.46 -9.15
CA PRO A 42 16.50 -7.36 -9.28
C PRO A 42 16.88 -7.92 -7.90
N ARG A 43 17.30 -9.18 -7.87
CA ARG A 43 17.92 -9.83 -6.72
C ARG A 43 19.42 -9.98 -6.96
N GLU A 44 20.16 -10.16 -5.86
CA GLU A 44 21.61 -10.39 -5.89
C GLU A 44 21.99 -11.66 -6.69
N ASP A 45 21.10 -12.64 -6.74
CA ASP A 45 21.27 -13.89 -7.50
C ASP A 45 21.03 -13.74 -9.03
N GLY A 46 20.78 -12.52 -9.52
CA GLY A 46 20.49 -12.23 -10.93
C GLY A 46 19.05 -12.53 -11.36
N THR A 47 18.22 -13.08 -10.47
CA THR A 47 16.79 -13.26 -10.74
C THR A 47 15.99 -11.99 -10.41
N GLN A 48 14.70 -11.97 -10.80
CA GLN A 48 13.79 -10.87 -10.44
C GLN A 48 12.79 -11.33 -9.39
N ALA A 49 12.66 -10.57 -8.31
CA ALA A 49 11.56 -10.73 -7.37
C ALA A 49 10.34 -9.97 -7.88
N VAL A 50 9.16 -10.59 -7.81
CA VAL A 50 7.90 -9.92 -8.11
C VAL A 50 7.27 -9.46 -6.79
N ILE A 51 6.90 -8.19 -6.72
CA ILE A 51 6.31 -7.56 -5.53
C ILE A 51 4.96 -6.98 -5.89
N LEU A 52 3.95 -7.33 -5.09
CA LEU A 52 2.65 -6.71 -5.05
C LEU A 52 2.69 -5.54 -4.06
N ASP A 53 2.59 -4.31 -4.57
CA ASP A 53 2.38 -3.12 -3.78
C ASP A 53 0.88 -2.83 -3.66
N VAL A 54 0.40 -2.74 -2.42
CA VAL A 54 -0.97 -2.38 -2.08
C VAL A 54 -0.94 -1.03 -1.38
N THR A 55 -1.69 -0.07 -1.92
CA THR A 55 -1.85 1.27 -1.33
C THR A 55 -3.14 1.32 -0.55
N TRP A 56 -3.05 1.65 0.73
CA TRP A 56 -4.17 1.80 1.64
C TRP A 56 -4.46 3.28 1.90
N ARG A 57 -5.74 3.59 2.13
CA ARG A 57 -6.20 4.88 2.64
C ARG A 57 -7.13 4.67 3.81
N ILE A 58 -6.95 5.45 4.86
CA ILE A 58 -7.76 5.31 6.06
C ILE A 58 -9.15 5.86 5.77
N SER A 59 -10.15 5.00 5.88
CA SER A 59 -11.51 5.30 5.43
C SER A 59 -12.29 6.08 6.48
N ASP A 60 -12.14 5.68 7.74
CA ASP A 60 -12.69 6.36 8.89
C ASP A 60 -11.96 5.85 10.13
N SER A 61 -11.48 6.76 10.98
CA SER A 61 -11.03 6.37 12.31
C SER A 61 -11.34 7.48 13.30
N PRO A 62 -12.12 7.23 14.37
CA PRO A 62 -12.30 8.19 15.44
C PRO A 62 -10.99 8.52 16.16
N THR A 63 -9.94 7.72 15.96
CA THR A 63 -8.59 7.96 16.51
C THR A 63 -7.74 8.92 15.66
N LEU A 64 -8.15 9.22 14.43
CA LEU A 64 -7.50 10.24 13.61
C LEU A 64 -8.19 11.58 13.82
N SER A 65 -7.71 12.31 14.83
CA SER A 65 -8.16 13.68 15.11
C SER A 65 -7.95 14.62 13.92
N ASP A 66 -6.91 14.36 13.13
CA ASP A 66 -6.59 15.12 11.92
C ASP A 66 -7.11 14.40 10.65
N ARG A 67 -8.19 14.94 10.10
CA ARG A 67 -8.81 14.42 8.86
C ARG A 67 -7.94 14.61 7.62
N SER A 68 -6.92 15.49 7.66
CA SER A 68 -6.00 15.67 6.52
C SER A 68 -5.17 14.41 6.24
N LEU A 69 -4.98 13.57 7.27
CA LEU A 69 -4.24 12.31 7.18
C LEU A 69 -5.02 11.17 6.51
N ALA A 70 -6.34 11.27 6.37
CA ALA A 70 -7.17 10.21 5.77
C ALA A 70 -6.78 9.90 4.31
N ASN A 71 -6.26 10.90 3.58
CA ASN A 71 -5.82 10.75 2.20
C ASN A 71 -4.36 10.33 2.05
N VAL A 72 -3.60 10.27 3.15
CA VAL A 72 -2.19 9.89 3.13
C VAL A 72 -2.08 8.39 2.82
N PRO A 73 -1.30 8.00 1.80
CA PRO A 73 -1.15 6.60 1.45
C PRO A 73 -0.33 5.85 2.52
N VAL A 74 -0.82 4.66 2.90
CA VAL A 74 -0.05 3.67 3.68
C VAL A 74 0.31 2.52 2.75
N ARG A 75 1.58 2.14 2.68
CA ARG A 75 2.07 1.14 1.73
C ARG A 75 2.14 -0.24 2.36
N GLN A 76 1.78 -1.27 1.60
CA GLN A 76 2.08 -2.66 1.92
C GLN A 76 2.79 -3.31 0.74
N SER A 77 4.01 -3.79 0.95
CA SER A 77 4.76 -4.53 -0.08
C SER A 77 4.77 -6.03 0.25
N ILE A 78 4.27 -6.85 -0.68
CA ILE A 78 4.21 -8.31 -0.54
C ILE A 78 5.04 -8.95 -1.65
N PHE A 79 6.11 -9.65 -1.28
CA PHE A 79 6.83 -10.51 -2.22
C PHE A 79 5.95 -11.69 -2.61
N LEU A 80 5.81 -11.91 -3.91
CA LEU A 80 5.03 -13.01 -4.46
C LEU A 80 5.94 -14.21 -4.70
N ASP A 81 5.49 -15.37 -4.23
CA ASP A 81 6.07 -16.65 -4.61
C ASP A 81 5.41 -17.10 -5.91
N LEU A 82 6.22 -17.33 -6.94
CA LEU A 82 5.75 -17.75 -8.26
C LEU A 82 6.29 -19.13 -8.60
N THR A 83 5.50 -19.89 -9.37
CA THR A 83 5.95 -21.12 -10.02
C THR A 83 6.90 -20.79 -11.19
N PRO A 84 7.65 -21.77 -11.74
CA PRO A 84 8.50 -21.55 -12.91
C PRO A 84 7.76 -20.99 -14.13
N GLU A 85 6.46 -21.23 -14.24
CA GLU A 85 5.58 -20.74 -15.30
C GLU A 85 5.10 -19.29 -15.06
N GLY A 86 5.51 -18.65 -13.95
CA GLY A 86 5.15 -17.28 -13.60
C GLY A 86 3.75 -17.13 -12.99
N THR A 87 3.13 -18.23 -12.54
CA THR A 87 1.84 -18.20 -11.83
C THR A 87 2.03 -18.16 -10.31
N LEU A 88 1.00 -17.79 -9.55
CA LEU A 88 1.10 -17.79 -8.08
C LEU A 88 1.32 -19.21 -7.55
N ASP A 89 2.37 -19.39 -6.76
CA ASP A 89 2.64 -20.67 -6.10
C ASP A 89 1.70 -20.85 -4.90
N LEU A 90 0.81 -21.85 -4.99
CA LEU A 90 -0.20 -22.18 -3.98
C LEU A 90 0.24 -23.32 -3.06
N SER A 91 1.49 -23.78 -3.17
CA SER A 91 2.00 -24.87 -2.33
C SER A 91 2.11 -24.47 -0.85
N PRO A 92 2.08 -25.44 0.09
CA PRO A 92 2.15 -25.15 1.52
C PRO A 92 3.35 -24.28 1.89
N GLY A 93 3.11 -23.18 2.60
CA GLY A 93 4.14 -22.24 3.04
C GLY A 93 4.46 -21.11 2.05
N LYS A 94 3.87 -21.10 0.85
CA LYS A 94 4.03 -20.03 -0.15
C LYS A 94 2.96 -18.96 -0.03
N ASN A 95 3.30 -17.74 -0.43
CA ASN A 95 2.40 -16.59 -0.49
C ASN A 95 1.63 -16.33 0.81
N ILE A 96 2.19 -16.66 1.99
CA ILE A 96 1.50 -16.54 3.29
C ILE A 96 0.97 -15.12 3.52
N ARG A 97 1.77 -14.10 3.18
CA ARG A 97 1.38 -12.70 3.35
C ARG A 97 0.23 -12.30 2.42
N LEU A 98 0.24 -12.79 1.18
CA LEU A 98 -0.87 -12.61 0.25
C LEU A 98 -2.12 -13.36 0.73
N GLY A 99 -1.97 -14.59 1.24
CA GLY A 99 -3.05 -15.37 1.82
C GLY A 99 -3.71 -14.66 2.99
N ARG A 100 -2.93 -14.09 3.92
CA ARG A 100 -3.45 -13.27 5.04
C ARG A 100 -4.23 -12.05 4.56
N LEU A 101 -3.72 -11.35 3.54
CA LEU A 101 -4.44 -10.22 2.94
C LEU A 101 -5.78 -10.68 2.34
N ARG A 102 -5.74 -11.73 1.51
CA ARG A 102 -6.94 -12.30 0.89
C ARG A 102 -7.94 -12.78 1.94
N GLU A 103 -7.49 -13.40 3.03
CA GLU A 103 -8.33 -13.85 4.14
C GLU A 103 -9.04 -12.67 4.79
N ALA A 104 -8.29 -11.61 5.11
CA ALA A 104 -8.83 -10.40 5.75
C ALA A 104 -9.94 -9.73 4.92
N VAL A 105 -9.88 -9.84 3.59
CA VAL A 105 -10.90 -9.31 2.67
C VAL A 105 -11.86 -10.38 2.14
N ARG A 106 -11.86 -11.59 2.70
CA ARG A 106 -12.74 -12.73 2.32
C ARG A 106 -12.62 -13.14 0.84
N GLN A 107 -11.39 -13.16 0.33
CA GLN A 107 -11.04 -13.55 -1.03
C GLN A 107 -10.09 -14.76 -1.09
N ASN A 108 -9.93 -15.49 0.02
CA ASN A 108 -9.05 -16.65 0.13
C ASN A 108 -9.79 -17.99 0.04
N GLU A 109 -10.87 -18.03 -0.74
CA GLU A 109 -11.71 -19.22 -0.90
C GLU A 109 -11.15 -20.18 -1.96
N PRO A 110 -10.97 -21.48 -1.66
CA PRO A 110 -10.54 -22.47 -2.64
C PRO A 110 -11.52 -22.59 -3.81
N GLY A 111 -11.00 -22.73 -5.03
CA GLY A 111 -11.81 -22.93 -6.23
C GLY A 111 -12.47 -21.67 -6.78
N ARG A 112 -12.40 -20.52 -6.09
CA ARG A 112 -12.93 -19.25 -6.60
C ARG A 112 -11.89 -18.55 -7.49
N PRO A 113 -12.24 -18.16 -8.73
CA PRO A 113 -11.37 -17.34 -9.56
C PRO A 113 -10.99 -16.04 -8.85
N TRP A 114 -9.71 -15.70 -8.89
CA TRP A 114 -9.18 -14.52 -8.21
C TRP A 114 -8.10 -13.84 -9.03
N SER A 115 -8.06 -12.50 -8.98
CA SER A 115 -6.97 -11.70 -9.51
C SER A 115 -6.60 -10.58 -8.53
N PRO A 116 -5.35 -10.09 -8.52
CA PRO A 116 -4.92 -9.04 -7.58
C PRO A 116 -5.75 -7.75 -7.66
N ARG A 117 -6.30 -7.41 -8.83
CA ARG A 117 -7.16 -6.23 -9.00
C ARG A 117 -8.46 -6.30 -8.21
N MET A 118 -8.93 -7.50 -7.84
CA MET A 118 -10.13 -7.68 -7.03
C MET A 118 -9.97 -7.17 -5.59
N LEU A 119 -8.73 -6.90 -5.15
CA LEU A 119 -8.45 -6.28 -3.86
C LEU A 119 -8.85 -4.80 -3.82
N GLU A 120 -8.84 -4.10 -4.97
CA GLU A 120 -9.18 -2.67 -5.01
C GLU A 120 -10.60 -2.42 -4.51
N GLY A 121 -10.76 -1.42 -3.65
CA GLY A 121 -12.04 -1.09 -3.01
C GLY A 121 -12.40 -1.98 -1.81
N GLN A 122 -11.66 -3.04 -1.52
CA GLN A 122 -11.89 -3.83 -0.30
C GLN A 122 -11.43 -3.06 0.94
N VAL A 123 -12.05 -3.39 2.07
CA VAL A 123 -11.79 -2.76 3.37
C VAL A 123 -11.30 -3.82 4.36
N ALA A 124 -10.27 -3.47 5.14
CA ALA A 124 -9.72 -4.31 6.20
C ALA A 124 -9.23 -3.44 7.37
N ARG A 125 -8.94 -4.07 8.51
CA ARG A 125 -8.20 -3.41 9.59
C ARG A 125 -6.70 -3.58 9.35
N ILE A 126 -5.97 -2.47 9.31
CA ILE A 126 -4.52 -2.46 9.14
C ILE A 126 -3.83 -1.98 10.42
N ARG A 127 -2.65 -2.51 10.70
CA ARG A 127 -1.73 -1.93 11.68
C ARG A 127 -0.68 -1.10 10.94
N VAL A 128 -0.68 0.21 11.17
CA VAL A 128 0.30 1.15 10.63
C VAL A 128 1.56 1.08 11.47
N THR A 129 2.70 1.05 10.78
CA THR A 129 4.04 1.16 11.34
C THR A 129 4.89 2.10 10.48
N HIS A 130 6.13 2.35 10.88
CA HIS A 130 7.02 3.27 10.19
C HIS A 130 8.30 2.61 9.74
N ARG A 131 8.69 2.92 8.50
CA ARG A 131 10.03 2.65 7.99
C ARG A 131 10.76 3.97 7.81
N VAL A 132 11.95 4.06 8.39
CA VAL A 132 12.85 5.19 8.20
C VAL A 132 13.79 4.88 7.05
N ASP A 133 13.90 5.81 6.11
CA ASP A 133 14.93 5.76 5.09
C ASP A 133 16.30 6.11 5.72
N PRO A 134 17.30 5.23 5.67
CA PRO A 134 18.59 5.51 6.28
C PRO A 134 19.36 6.63 5.58
N GLU A 135 19.09 6.91 4.30
CA GLU A 135 19.81 7.91 3.52
C GLU A 135 19.20 9.32 3.70
N THR A 136 17.88 9.41 3.60
CA THR A 136 17.17 10.71 3.65
C THR A 136 16.58 11.04 5.01
N GLY A 137 16.47 10.06 5.91
CA GLY A 137 15.77 10.17 7.18
C GLY A 137 14.25 10.33 7.02
N ASP A 138 13.70 10.07 5.83
CA ASP A 138 12.27 10.16 5.58
C ASP A 138 11.52 9.02 6.25
N ILE A 139 10.32 9.33 6.75
CA ILE A 139 9.45 8.37 7.43
C ILE A 139 8.33 7.97 6.47
N TYR A 140 8.22 6.68 6.20
CA TYR A 140 7.15 6.10 5.40
C TYR A 140 6.15 5.34 6.27
N ASN A 141 4.86 5.52 5.97
CA ASN A 141 3.78 4.77 6.60
C ASN A 141 3.66 3.40 5.90
N ASP A 142 3.97 2.33 6.64
CA ASP A 142 3.91 0.95 6.16
C ASP A 142 2.86 0.12 6.92
N VAL A 143 2.36 -0.93 6.29
CA VAL A 143 1.43 -1.89 6.92
C VAL A 143 2.21 -3.05 7.53
N ALA A 144 2.14 -3.19 8.85
CA ALA A 144 2.72 -4.31 9.60
C ALA A 144 1.82 -5.55 9.54
N GLN A 145 0.51 -5.36 9.70
CA GLN A 145 -0.48 -6.44 9.79
C GLN A 145 -1.80 -6.04 9.15
N VAL A 146 -2.53 -7.03 8.64
CA VAL A 146 -3.87 -6.88 8.08
C VAL A 146 -4.78 -7.94 8.72
N ASN A 147 -5.94 -7.52 9.21
CA ASN A 147 -6.97 -8.34 9.83
C ASN A 147 -8.34 -8.01 9.20
N ALA A 148 -9.30 -8.93 9.30
CA ALA A 148 -10.69 -8.63 8.93
C ALA A 148 -11.26 -7.48 9.80
N VAL A 149 -12.20 -6.72 9.23
CA VAL A 149 -12.90 -5.62 9.94
C VAL A 149 -13.78 -6.16 11.07
#